data_AF-F3KGQ0-F1
#
_entry.id   AF-F3KGQ0-F1
#
_cell.length_a   1.000
_cell.length_b   1.000
_cell.length_c   1.000
_cell.angle_alpha   90.00
_cell.angle_beta   90.00
_cell.angle_gamma   90.00
#
_symmetry.space_group_name_H-M   'P 1'
#
loop_
_entity.id
_entity.type
_entity.pdbx_description
1 polymer ?
#
loop_
_entity_poly.entity_id
_entity_poly.type
_entity_poly.pdbx_seq_one_letter_code
_entity_poly.pdbx_strand_id
1 'polypeptide(L)' 'MGFGDLPVCMAKTQYSFSTDMNLRGAPIGHTVTVREVRLSAGAGFVVVVCGDIMTMPGLPRVPAANSIHVDDEGLIQGLF' A
#
# COMPACT_ATOMS: atom_id res chain seq x y z
N MET A 1 24.99 -12.07 -7.96
CA MET A 1 23.71 -12.51 -7.39
C MET A 1 22.71 -12.61 -8.53
N GLY A 2 22.38 -13.83 -8.97
CA GLY A 2 21.61 -14.13 -10.19
C GLY A 2 20.09 -13.95 -10.03
N PHE A 3 19.65 -12.79 -9.55
CA PHE A 3 18.24 -12.46 -9.36
C PHE A 3 17.69 -11.53 -10.46
N GLY A 4 18.41 -11.38 -11.56
CA GLY A 4 18.04 -10.48 -12.66
C GLY A 4 16.76 -10.88 -13.40
N ASP A 5 16.44 -12.18 -13.41
CA ASP A 5 15.25 -12.72 -14.10
C ASP A 5 14.01 -12.81 -13.20
N LEU A 6 14.09 -12.33 -11.96
CA LEU A 6 12.93 -12.33 -11.07
C LEU A 6 11.89 -11.28 -11.51
N PRO A 7 10.58 -11.59 -11.47
CA PRO A 7 9.53 -10.63 -11.75
C PRO A 7 9.58 -9.42 -10.81
N VAL A 8 9.13 -8.27 -11.34
CA VAL A 8 9.14 -6.98 -10.64
C VAL A 8 7.75 -6.65 -10.09
N CYS A 9 7.68 -6.36 -8.79
CA CYS A 9 6.50 -5.85 -8.11
C CYS A 9 6.64 -4.33 -7.91
N MET A 10 5.85 -3.55 -8.64
CA MET A 10 5.88 -2.08 -8.57
C MET A 10 5.02 -1.58 -7.40
N ALA A 11 5.68 -1.07 -6.36
CA ALA A 11 5.02 -0.45 -5.22
C ALA A 11 4.97 1.08 -5.41
N LYS A 12 3.82 1.57 -5.90
CA LYS A 12 3.55 2.98 -6.18
C LYS A 12 2.16 3.37 -5.67
N THR A 13 1.86 4.68 -5.70
CA THR A 13 0.50 5.16 -5.40
C THR A 13 -0.54 4.55 -6.34
N GLN A 14 -1.67 4.10 -5.81
CA GLN A 14 -2.81 3.55 -6.55
C GLN A 14 -3.66 4.63 -7.24
N TYR A 15 -3.47 5.90 -6.90
CA TYR A 15 -4.33 7.00 -7.35
C TYR A 15 -3.97 7.58 -8.72
N SER A 16 -2.77 7.28 -9.22
CA SER A 16 -2.27 7.79 -10.50
C SER A 16 -1.47 6.72 -11.24
N PHE A 17 -1.29 6.87 -12.55
CA PHE A 17 -0.26 6.12 -13.29
C PHE A 17 1.16 6.62 -13.01
N SER A 18 1.31 7.89 -12.63
CA SER A 18 2.58 8.48 -12.21
C SER A 18 2.92 8.10 -10.75
N THR A 19 4.09 8.54 -10.27
CA THR A 19 4.47 8.50 -8.86
C THR A 19 3.84 9.63 -8.04
N ASP A 20 3.18 10.60 -8.69
CA ASP A 20 2.46 11.71 -8.05
C ASP A 20 0.96 11.43 -7.95
N MET A 21 0.40 11.54 -6.74
CA MET A 21 -1.03 11.35 -6.45
C MET A 21 -1.95 12.37 -7.10
N ASN A 22 -1.45 13.56 -7.44
CA ASN A 22 -2.26 14.66 -7.98
C ASN A 22 -2.46 14.58 -9.49
N LEU A 23 -1.63 13.79 -10.20
CA LEU A 23 -1.72 13.63 -11.64
C LEU A 23 -2.79 12.60 -12.01
N ARG A 24 -4.03 13.05 -12.15
CA ARG A 24 -5.18 12.21 -12.50
C ARG A 24 -5.30 12.02 -14.02
N GLY A 25 -5.98 10.96 -14.45
CA GLY A 25 -6.15 10.63 -15.86
C GLY A 25 -4.99 9.79 -16.40
N ALA A 26 -4.54 10.06 -17.63
CA ALA A 26 -3.43 9.35 -18.29
C ALA A 26 -2.23 10.29 -18.48
N PRO A 27 -1.42 10.55 -17.43
CA PRO A 27 -0.24 11.39 -17.55
C PRO A 27 0.81 10.72 -18.46
N ILE A 28 1.27 11.44 -19.48
CA ILE A 28 2.35 11.01 -20.39
C ILE A 28 3.66 11.75 -20.07
N GLY A 29 4.80 11.11 -20.31
CA GLY A 29 6.13 11.73 -20.09
C GLY A 29 6.53 11.91 -18.62
N HIS A 30 5.87 11.23 -17.68
CA HIS A 30 6.23 11.28 -16.27
C HIS A 30 7.44 10.39 -15.96
N THR A 31 8.31 10.85 -15.05
CA THR A 31 9.48 10.08 -14.60
C THR A 31 9.12 9.26 -13.36
N VAL A 32 9.28 7.94 -13.41
CA VAL A 32 9.08 7.05 -12.26
C VAL A 32 10.37 7.01 -11.45
N THR A 33 10.38 7.70 -10.31
CA THR A 33 11.55 7.70 -9.42
C THR A 33 11.50 6.47 -8.52
N VAL A 34 12.52 5.61 -8.61
CA VAL A 34 12.67 4.46 -7.71
C VAL A 34 13.48 4.89 -6.49
N ARG A 35 12.88 4.75 -5.30
CA ARG A 35 13.53 5.13 -4.03
C ARG A 35 14.31 3.99 -3.41
N GLU A 36 13.72 2.81 -3.36
CA GLU A 36 14.34 1.62 -2.77
C GLU A 36 13.91 0.36 -3.52
N VAL A 37 14.76 -0.66 -3.47
CA VAL A 37 14.49 -1.98 -4.04
C VAL A 37 14.66 -3.01 -2.94
N ARG A 38 13.63 -3.83 -2.74
CA ARG A 38 13.64 -4.91 -1.74
C ARG A 38 13.54 -6.26 -2.45
N LEU A 39 14.41 -7.18 -2.08
CA LEU A 39 14.40 -8.54 -2.62
C LEU A 39 13.48 -9.41 -1.76
N SER A 40 12.36 -9.85 -2.33
CA SER A 40 11.48 -10.85 -1.70
C SER A 40 11.85 -12.24 -2.23
N ALA A 41 13.03 -12.73 -1.86
CA ALA A 41 13.58 -13.99 -2.37
C ALA A 41 12.68 -15.21 -2.08
N GLY A 42 11.97 -15.23 -0.95
CA GLY A 42 11.03 -16.32 -0.62
C GLY A 42 9.76 -16.32 -1.48
N ALA A 43 9.33 -15.15 -1.96
CA ALA A 43 8.15 -15.02 -2.82
C ALA A 43 8.51 -14.99 -4.32
N GLY A 44 9.80 -14.91 -4.64
CA GLY A 44 10.30 -14.96 -6.02
C GLY A 44 10.11 -13.66 -6.81
N PHE A 45 10.09 -12.49 -6.16
CA PHE A 45 9.98 -11.20 -6.85
C PHE A 45 10.82 -10.10 -6.21
N VAL A 46 11.09 -9.06 -7.01
CA VAL A 46 11.78 -7.83 -6.58
C VAL A 46 10.74 -6.73 -6.38
N VAL A 47 10.64 -6.20 -5.18
CA VAL A 47 9.74 -5.07 -4.87
C VAL A 47 10.47 -3.76 -5.15
N VAL A 48 9.96 -2.99 -6.10
CA VAL A 48 10.48 -1.69 -6.50
C VAL A 48 9.58 -0.62 -5.93
N VAL A 49 10.07 0.12 -4.94
CA VAL A 49 9.32 1.13 -4.21
C VAL A 49 9.56 2.49 -4.85
N CYS A 50 8.50 3.09 -5.38
CA CYS A 50 8.55 4.34 -6.13
C CYS A 50 8.04 5.55 -5.32
N GLY A 51 7.78 5.38 -4.02
CA GLY A 51 7.26 6.42 -3.15
C GLY A 51 7.10 5.94 -1.70
N ASP A 52 6.36 6.70 -0.90
CA ASP A 52 6.02 6.28 0.46
C ASP A 52 4.89 5.26 0.46
N ILE A 53 5.25 4.01 0.78
CA ILE A 53 4.30 2.91 0.91
C ILE A 53 4.03 2.66 2.40
N MET A 54 2.79 2.90 2.81
CA MET A 54 2.32 2.63 4.16
C MET A 54 2.24 1.12 4.38
N THR A 55 3.17 0.58 5.16
CA THR A 55 3.20 -0.83 5.57
C THR A 55 2.53 -1.07 6.92
N MET A 56 2.33 -0.01 7.70
CA MET A 56 1.67 -0.04 9.01
C MET A 56 0.68 1.12 9.10
N PRO A 57 -0.65 0.89 8.93
CA PRO A 57 -1.65 1.93 9.08
C PRO A 57 -1.79 2.32 10.56
N GLY A 58 -1.86 3.63 10.83
CA GLY A 58 -2.16 4.14 12.16
C GLY A 58 -3.67 4.17 12.45
N LEU A 59 -4.02 4.30 13.73
CA LEU A 59 -5.41 4.53 14.14
C LEU A 59 -5.84 5.97 13.84
N PRO A 60 -7.09 6.19 13.40
CA PRO A 60 -7.64 7.54 13.22
C PRO A 60 -7.92 8.22 14.58
N ARG A 61 -8.16 9.53 14.56
CA ARG A 61 -8.45 10.33 15.78
C ARG A 61 -9.57 9.73 16.64
N VAL A 62 -10.59 9.16 16.00
CA VAL A 62 -11.66 8.42 16.67
C VAL A 62 -11.59 6.98 16.16
N PRO A 63 -10.96 6.05 16.91
CA PRO A 63 -10.89 4.65 16.52
C PRO A 63 -12.28 4.02 16.51
N ALA A 64 -12.57 3.17 15.50
CA ALA A 64 -13.79 2.37 15.47
C ALA A 64 -13.97 1.51 16.74
N ALA A 65 -12.87 1.15 17.40
CA ALA A 65 -12.85 0.46 18.69
C ALA A 65 -13.67 1.14 19.79
N ASN A 66 -13.88 2.46 19.74
CA ASN A 66 -14.72 3.16 20.73
C ASN A 66 -16.21 2.82 20.59
N SER A 67 -16.65 2.36 19.40
CA SER A 67 -18.03 2.03 19.10
C SER A 67 -18.30 0.52 19.12
N ILE A 68 -17.24 -0.30 19.14
CA ILE A 68 -17.35 -1.75 19.21
C ILE A 68 -17.78 -2.14 20.62
N HIS A 69 -18.95 -2.76 20.74
CA HIS A 69 -19.47 -3.30 21.99
C HIS A 69 -20.33 -4.55 21.74
N VAL A 70 -20.63 -5.26 22.83
CA VAL A 70 -21.53 -6.41 22.83
C VAL A 70 -22.84 -5.97 23.45
N ASP A 71 -23.96 -6.20 22.77
CA ASP A 71 -25.29 -5.90 23.30
C ASP A 71 -25.78 -6.99 24.27
N ASP A 72 -26.96 -6.77 24.87
CA ASP A 72 -27.53 -7.68 25.88
C ASP A 72 -27.91 -9.05 25.30
N GLU A 73 -28.02 -9.17 23.97
CA GLU A 73 -28.28 -10.42 23.24
C GLU A 73 -26.98 -11.13 22.84
N GLY A 74 -25.82 -10.55 23.16
CA GLY A 74 -24.50 -11.09 22.85
C GLY A 74 -24.03 -10.81 21.42
N LEU A 75 -24.69 -9.92 20.68
CA LEU A 75 -24.33 -9.54 19.33
C LEU A 75 -23.33 -8.37 19.33
N ILE A 76 -22.40 -8.40 18.38
CA ILE A 76 -21.36 -7.37 18.25
C ILE A 76 -21.90 -6.21 17.41
N GLN A 77 -21.95 -5.02 18.01
CA GLN A 77 -22.37 -3.76 17.37
C GLN A 77 -21.14 -2.89 17.07
N GLY A 78 -21.19 -2.07 16.01
CA GLY A 78 -20.15 -1.09 15.68
C GLY A 78 -18.92 -1.63 14.92
N LEU A 79 -18.99 -2.86 14.40
CA LEU A 79 -17.92 -3.48 13.60
C LEU A 79 -17.98 -3.13 12.09
N PHE A 80 -19.12 -2.58 11.65
CA PHE A 80 -19.42 -2.17 10.27
C PHE A 80 -20.19 -0.85 10.27
#